data_AF-A0A1D1XLL2-F1
#
_entry.id   AF-A0A1D1XLL2-F1
#
_cell.length_a   1.000
_cell.length_b   1.000
_cell.length_c   1.000
_cell.angle_alpha   90.00
_cell.angle_beta   90.00
_cell.angle_gamma   90.00
#
_symmetry.space_group_name_H-M   'P 1'
#
loop_
_entity.id
_entity.type
_entity.pdbx_description
1 polymer ?
#
loop_
_entity_poly.entity_id
_entity_poly.type
_entity_poly.pdbx_seq_one_letter_code
_entity_poly.pdbx_strand_id
1 'polypeptide(L)'
;MILPFKFCRWGEQYDGKGSSMKYTDKWAERSIGDGWAKWGDKWDEHFDVHRHGVKQGETWWEGERGERWNRTWGENHNGSGWLHKYGRSSSGEHWDTHVQQETWYERYPHFGFDHCFENSVQLREVRKPPRTL
;
A
#
# COMPACT_ATOMS: atom_id res chain seq x y z
N MET A 1 15.71 17.51 -0.10
CA MET A 1 14.28 17.18 0.11
C MET A 1 14.24 16.01 1.09
N ILE A 2 13.83 16.20 2.34
CA ILE A 2 13.82 15.12 3.36
C ILE A 2 12.39 14.58 3.46
N LEU A 3 12.23 13.31 3.14
CA LEU A 3 10.97 12.56 3.14
C LEU A 3 10.56 12.22 4.58
N PRO A 4 9.26 12.22 4.93
CA PRO A 4 8.78 11.87 6.28
C PRO A 4 8.86 10.37 6.59
N PHE A 5 9.29 9.53 5.64
CA PHE A 5 9.42 8.09 5.86
C PHE A 5 10.57 7.77 6.80
N LYS A 6 10.30 6.94 7.81
CA LYS A 6 11.37 6.20 8.50
C LYS A 6 11.83 5.00 7.68
N PHE A 7 10.96 4.47 6.82
CA PHE A 7 11.23 3.34 5.96
C PHE A 7 10.32 3.38 4.71
N CYS A 8 10.88 3.23 3.52
CA CYS A 8 10.16 2.84 2.29
C CYS A 8 11.05 1.79 1.61
N ARG A 9 10.53 0.58 1.46
CA ARG A 9 11.02 -0.43 0.54
C ARG A 9 10.01 -0.58 -0.58
N TRP A 10 10.53 -0.81 -1.76
CA TRP A 10 9.74 -1.10 -2.94
C TRP A 10 10.56 -2.01 -3.85
N GLY A 11 9.86 -2.71 -4.71
CA GLY A 11 10.52 -3.52 -5.71
C GLY A 11 9.55 -4.01 -6.75
N GLU A 12 10.13 -4.44 -7.85
CA GLU A 12 9.43 -5.09 -8.94
C GLU A 12 10.25 -6.28 -9.44
N GLN A 13 9.55 -7.30 -9.90
CA GLN A 13 10.12 -8.46 -10.58
C GLN A 13 9.32 -8.74 -11.83
N TYR A 14 10.02 -9.08 -12.91
CA TYR A 14 9.43 -9.44 -14.20
C TYR A 14 10.05 -10.73 -14.69
N ASP A 15 9.24 -11.61 -15.27
CA ASP A 15 9.69 -12.88 -15.83
C ASP A 15 10.17 -12.76 -17.30
N GLY A 16 10.09 -11.57 -17.89
CA GLY A 16 10.40 -11.30 -19.29
C GLY A 16 9.34 -11.79 -20.28
N LYS A 17 8.23 -12.36 -19.81
CA LYS A 17 7.11 -12.87 -20.62
C LYS A 17 5.79 -12.13 -20.34
N GLY A 18 5.80 -11.20 -19.38
CA GLY A 18 4.66 -10.33 -19.06
C GLY A 18 4.03 -10.61 -17.71
N SER A 19 4.54 -11.59 -16.95
CA SER A 19 4.23 -11.73 -15.52
C SER A 19 5.01 -10.69 -14.73
N SER A 20 4.36 -10.09 -13.73
CA SER A 20 4.99 -9.11 -12.86
C SER A 20 4.58 -9.29 -11.40
N MET A 21 5.54 -9.06 -10.50
CA MET A 21 5.30 -8.87 -9.09
C MET A 21 5.77 -7.47 -8.72
N LYS A 22 4.99 -6.75 -7.92
CA LYS A 22 5.40 -5.46 -7.35
C LYS A 22 5.01 -5.39 -5.90
N TYR A 23 5.76 -4.64 -5.11
CA TYR A 23 5.43 -4.44 -3.72
C TYR A 23 5.90 -3.09 -3.21
N THR A 24 5.27 -2.64 -2.13
CA THR A 24 5.80 -1.60 -1.26
C THR A 24 5.63 -2.00 0.20
N ASP A 25 6.51 -1.50 1.04
CA ASP A 25 6.44 -1.61 2.49
C ASP A 25 7.02 -0.33 3.09
N LYS A 26 6.15 0.48 3.68
CA LYS A 26 6.51 1.82 4.12
C LYS A 26 5.92 2.11 5.49
N TRP A 27 6.66 2.88 6.28
CA TRP A 27 6.13 3.46 7.51
C TRP A 27 6.84 4.75 7.92
N ALA A 28 6.12 5.55 8.70
CA ALA A 28 6.55 6.83 9.24
C ALA A 28 6.11 6.99 10.70
N GLU A 29 6.70 7.97 11.37
CA GLU A 29 6.32 8.40 12.71
C GLU A 29 5.83 9.83 12.70
N ARG A 30 4.82 10.10 13.52
CA ARG A 30 4.24 11.42 13.75
C ARG A 30 4.20 11.70 15.24
N SER A 31 4.66 12.88 15.65
CA SER A 31 4.45 13.38 17.01
C SER A 31 2.96 13.74 17.21
N ILE A 32 2.36 13.22 18.28
CA ILE A 32 0.99 13.49 18.72
C ILE A 32 1.03 13.79 20.22
N GLY A 33 0.80 15.04 20.61
CA GLY A 33 0.98 15.47 22.01
C GLY A 33 2.43 15.29 22.45
N ASP A 34 2.63 14.62 23.58
CA ASP A 34 3.96 14.27 24.11
C ASP A 34 4.50 12.94 23.55
N GLY A 35 3.70 12.27 22.71
CA GLY A 35 3.94 10.92 22.20
C GLY A 35 4.32 10.83 20.73
N TRP A 36 4.62 9.60 20.31
CA TRP A 36 4.82 9.25 18.91
C TRP A 36 3.83 8.17 18.49
N ALA A 37 3.17 8.40 17.36
CA ALA A 37 2.39 7.39 16.67
C ALA A 37 3.12 6.94 15.41
N LYS A 38 2.95 5.67 15.04
CA LYS A 38 3.47 5.09 13.81
C LYS A 38 2.32 4.84 12.85
N TRP A 39 2.60 5.07 11.57
CA TRP A 39 1.69 4.77 10.47
C TRP A 39 2.45 4.00 9.42
N GLY A 40 1.83 3.00 8.82
CA GLY A 40 2.42 2.30 7.71
C GLY A 40 1.40 1.79 6.72
N ASP A 41 1.89 1.57 5.52
CA ASP A 41 1.15 0.90 4.47
C ASP A 41 2.09 -0.02 3.69
N LYS A 42 1.58 -1.20 3.37
CA LYS A 42 2.25 -2.18 2.52
C LYS A 42 1.25 -2.77 1.56
N TRP A 43 1.72 -3.11 0.39
CA TRP A 43 0.92 -3.84 -0.58
C TRP A 43 1.83 -4.65 -1.49
N ASP A 44 1.29 -5.72 -2.04
CA ASP A 44 1.89 -6.51 -3.10
C ASP A 44 0.88 -6.77 -4.21
N GLU A 45 1.39 -6.98 -5.41
CA GLU A 45 0.61 -7.46 -6.53
C GLU A 45 1.37 -8.55 -7.27
N HIS A 46 0.61 -9.50 -7.79
CA HIS A 46 1.11 -10.63 -8.56
C HIS A 46 0.18 -10.84 -9.74
N PHE A 47 0.67 -10.56 -10.95
CA PHE A 47 -0.09 -10.71 -12.18
C PHE A 47 0.64 -11.60 -13.17
N ASP A 48 -0.09 -12.54 -13.77
CA ASP A 48 0.42 -13.34 -14.89
C ASP A 48 0.35 -12.56 -16.22
N VAL A 49 0.84 -13.19 -17.29
CA VAL A 49 0.82 -12.62 -18.66
C VAL A 49 -0.60 -12.30 -19.17
N HIS A 50 -1.63 -12.94 -18.62
CA HIS A 50 -3.04 -12.74 -18.95
C HIS A 50 -3.72 -11.70 -18.06
N ARG A 51 -2.97 -11.03 -17.18
CA ARG A 51 -3.47 -10.05 -16.21
C ARG A 51 -4.39 -10.68 -15.15
N HIS A 52 -4.28 -11.99 -14.95
CA HIS A 52 -4.91 -12.65 -13.82
C HIS A 52 -4.01 -12.51 -12.61
N GLY A 53 -4.59 -12.22 -11.46
CA GLY A 53 -3.78 -11.97 -10.31
C GLY A 53 -4.50 -11.35 -9.14
N VAL A 54 -3.71 -11.06 -8.12
CA VAL A 54 -4.17 -10.43 -6.89
C VAL A 54 -3.34 -9.19 -6.64
N LYS A 55 -4.01 -8.14 -6.21
CA LYS A 55 -3.40 -6.97 -5.57
C LYS A 55 -3.98 -6.84 -4.18
N GLN A 56 -3.14 -6.75 -3.16
CA GLN A 56 -3.59 -6.74 -1.77
C GLN A 56 -2.67 -5.90 -0.90
N GLY A 57 -3.19 -5.45 0.24
CA GLY A 57 -2.41 -4.63 1.13
C GLY A 57 -3.01 -4.46 2.50
N GLU A 58 -2.26 -3.74 3.31
CA GLU A 58 -2.59 -3.37 4.68
C GLU A 58 -2.17 -1.93 4.93
N THR A 59 -3.08 -1.15 5.51
CA THR A 59 -2.74 0.09 6.20
C THR A 59 -2.85 -0.16 7.70
N TRP A 60 -1.91 0.34 8.49
CA TRP A 60 -1.90 0.17 9.93
C TRP A 60 -1.44 1.43 10.66
N TRP A 61 -1.82 1.49 11.93
CA TRP A 61 -1.47 2.55 12.87
C TRP A 61 -1.14 1.93 14.24
N GLU A 62 -0.12 2.47 14.89
CA GLU A 62 0.22 2.19 16.29
C GLU A 62 0.28 3.51 17.05
N GLY A 63 -0.53 3.63 18.10
CA GLY A 63 -0.55 4.76 19.03
C GLY A 63 0.60 4.73 20.03
N GLU A 64 0.78 5.83 20.76
CA GLU A 64 1.83 5.97 21.76
C GLU A 64 1.72 4.92 22.88
N ARG A 65 0.48 4.55 23.25
CA ARG A 65 0.19 3.71 24.42
C ARG A 65 -0.17 2.27 24.01
N GLY A 66 0.24 1.86 22.82
CA GLY A 66 0.03 0.51 22.30
C GLY A 66 -1.34 0.28 21.67
N GLU A 67 -2.13 1.34 21.45
CA GLU A 67 -3.33 1.25 20.63
C GLU A 67 -2.94 0.83 19.21
N ARG A 68 -3.75 -0.04 18.60
CA ARG A 68 -3.48 -0.56 17.26
C ARG A 68 -4.71 -0.53 16.41
N TRP A 69 -4.52 -0.16 15.16
CA TRP A 69 -5.54 -0.22 14.14
C TRP A 69 -4.93 -0.76 12.85
N ASN A 70 -5.68 -1.61 12.14
CA ASN A 70 -5.31 -1.98 10.78
C ASN A 70 -6.54 -2.15 9.87
N ARG A 71 -6.29 -2.05 8.57
CA ARG A 71 -7.24 -2.30 7.50
C ARG A 71 -6.54 -3.05 6.39
N THR A 72 -6.99 -4.27 6.14
CA THR A 72 -6.52 -5.12 5.04
C THR A 72 -7.49 -5.05 3.89
N TRP A 73 -6.99 -5.10 2.67
CA TRP A 73 -7.79 -5.08 1.44
C TRP A 73 -7.17 -5.98 0.38
N GLY A 74 -7.98 -6.44 -0.56
CA GLY A 74 -7.55 -7.23 -1.71
C GLY A 74 -8.48 -7.04 -2.91
N GLU A 75 -7.89 -7.22 -4.08
CA GLU A 75 -8.51 -7.17 -5.39
C GLU A 75 -8.06 -8.42 -6.16
N ASN A 76 -9.01 -9.29 -6.53
CA ASN A 76 -8.76 -10.41 -7.41
C ASN A 76 -9.25 -10.08 -8.83
N HIS A 77 -8.40 -10.38 -9.80
CA HIS A 77 -8.58 -10.05 -11.19
C HIS A 77 -8.53 -11.32 -12.04
N ASN A 78 -9.58 -11.52 -12.83
CA ASN A 78 -9.76 -12.71 -13.68
C ASN A 78 -9.81 -12.37 -15.17
N GLY A 79 -9.39 -11.16 -15.56
CA GLY A 79 -9.35 -10.72 -16.96
C GLY A 79 -10.72 -10.39 -17.59
N SER A 80 -11.84 -10.59 -16.88
CA SER A 80 -13.19 -10.34 -17.41
C SER A 80 -13.66 -8.88 -17.34
N GLY A 81 -12.87 -8.00 -16.71
CA GLY A 81 -13.29 -6.64 -16.33
C GLY A 81 -14.08 -6.57 -15.03
N TRP A 82 -14.42 -7.72 -14.43
CA TRP A 82 -14.92 -7.81 -13.06
C TRP A 82 -13.79 -7.98 -12.06
N LEU A 83 -13.85 -7.19 -10.99
CA LEU A 83 -12.96 -7.25 -9.84
C LEU A 83 -13.71 -7.79 -8.65
N HIS A 84 -13.13 -8.76 -7.97
CA HIS A 84 -13.56 -9.14 -6.63
C HIS A 84 -12.76 -8.32 -5.62
N LYS A 85 -13.42 -7.40 -4.94
CA LYS A 85 -12.83 -6.55 -3.91
C LYS A 85 -13.28 -6.98 -2.53
N TYR A 86 -12.33 -7.21 -1.65
CA TYR A 86 -12.59 -7.67 -0.30
C TYR A 86 -11.68 -6.98 0.72
N GLY A 87 -12.06 -7.04 1.99
CA GLY A 87 -11.23 -6.53 3.05
C GLY A 87 -11.95 -6.40 4.38
N ARG A 88 -11.18 -5.96 5.38
CA ARG A 88 -11.67 -5.80 6.74
C ARG A 88 -10.80 -4.82 7.53
N SER A 89 -11.33 -4.30 8.63
CA SER A 89 -10.61 -3.48 9.59
C SER A 89 -10.73 -4.03 11.01
N SER A 90 -9.71 -3.81 11.84
CA SER A 90 -9.77 -4.10 13.28
C SER A 90 -10.88 -3.33 14.02
N SER A 91 -11.45 -2.28 13.41
CA SER A 91 -12.61 -1.56 13.94
C SER A 91 -13.96 -2.21 13.60
N GLY A 92 -13.97 -3.37 12.94
CA GLY A 92 -15.18 -4.15 12.62
C GLY A 92 -15.76 -3.95 11.22
N GLU A 93 -15.21 -3.03 10.42
CA GLU A 93 -15.59 -2.89 9.00
C GLU A 93 -15.20 -4.14 8.21
N HIS A 94 -16.05 -4.60 7.29
CA HIS A 94 -15.73 -5.63 6.31
C HIS A 94 -16.47 -5.38 5.00
N TRP A 95 -15.91 -5.82 3.89
CA TRP A 95 -16.55 -5.79 2.58
C TRP A 95 -16.11 -6.96 1.72
N ASP A 96 -17.01 -7.39 0.85
CA ASP A 96 -16.80 -8.44 -0.14
C ASP A 96 -17.77 -8.15 -1.30
N THR A 97 -17.25 -7.67 -2.42
CA THR A 97 -18.04 -7.13 -3.52
C THR A 97 -17.44 -7.47 -4.86
N HIS A 98 -18.29 -7.58 -5.87
CA HIS A 98 -17.87 -7.71 -7.26
C HIS A 98 -18.26 -6.45 -8.02
N VAL A 99 -17.30 -5.80 -8.65
CA VAL A 99 -17.51 -4.54 -9.38
C VAL A 99 -16.87 -4.60 -10.75
N GLN A 100 -17.54 -4.01 -11.74
CA GLN A 100 -16.94 -3.81 -13.05
C GLN A 100 -16.06 -2.56 -12.99
N GLN A 101 -14.77 -2.71 -13.28
CA GLN A 101 -13.82 -1.61 -13.24
C GLN A 101 -12.71 -1.86 -14.26
N GLU A 102 -12.37 -0.85 -15.06
CA GLU A 102 -11.18 -0.91 -15.89
C GLU A 102 -9.92 -0.82 -15.01
N THR A 103 -9.04 -1.80 -15.17
CA THR A 103 -7.77 -1.87 -14.45
C THR A 103 -6.61 -1.79 -15.41
N TRP A 104 -5.65 -0.94 -15.04
CA TRP A 104 -4.37 -0.84 -15.73
C TRP A 104 -3.35 -1.75 -15.07
N TYR A 105 -2.71 -2.60 -15.88
CA TYR A 105 -1.55 -3.39 -15.47
C TYR A 105 -0.42 -3.14 -16.45
N GLU A 106 0.71 -2.75 -15.90
CA GLU A 106 1.89 -2.50 -16.69
C GLU A 106 2.80 -3.74 -16.68
N ARG A 107 3.08 -4.21 -17.90
CA ARG A 107 3.77 -5.47 -18.22
C ARG A 107 5.27 -5.27 -18.37
N TYR A 108 5.73 -4.03 -18.37
CA TYR A 108 7.14 -3.67 -18.43
C TYR A 108 7.63 -3.05 -17.11
N PRO A 109 8.92 -3.18 -16.78
CA PRO A 109 9.54 -2.49 -15.65
C PRO A 109 9.27 -0.99 -15.66
N HIS A 110 8.72 -0.46 -14.58
CA HIS A 110 8.39 0.97 -14.45
C HIS A 110 8.30 1.45 -12.99
N PHE A 111 8.19 0.52 -12.04
CA PHE A 111 7.89 0.81 -10.65
C PHE A 111 9.13 1.29 -9.89
N GLY A 112 9.36 2.59 -10.00
CA GLY A 112 10.45 3.29 -9.32
C GLY A 112 10.08 3.87 -7.94
N PHE A 113 11.05 4.56 -7.34
CA PHE A 113 10.88 5.28 -6.08
C PHE A 113 9.70 6.27 -6.13
N ASP A 114 9.54 7.01 -7.22
CA ASP A 114 8.46 8.00 -7.36
C ASP A 114 7.08 7.33 -7.25
N HIS A 115 6.92 6.12 -7.79
CA HIS A 115 5.70 5.33 -7.62
C HIS A 115 5.53 4.83 -6.16
N CYS A 116 6.61 4.44 -5.44
CA CYS A 116 6.54 4.18 -3.98
C CYS A 116 5.98 5.42 -3.28
N PHE A 117 6.57 6.58 -3.55
CA PHE A 117 6.27 7.84 -2.87
C PHE A 117 4.86 8.36 -3.17
N GLU A 118 4.45 8.40 -4.43
CA GLU A 118 3.16 8.95 -4.87
C GLU A 118 1.97 8.15 -4.35
N ASN A 119 2.09 6.82 -4.30
CA ASN A 119 1.07 5.93 -3.73
C ASN A 119 0.94 6.05 -2.20
N SER A 120 1.78 6.84 -1.54
CA SER A 120 1.84 6.96 -0.08
C SER A 120 1.08 8.19 0.44
N VAL A 121 -0.13 8.45 -0.06
CA VAL A 121 -0.88 9.70 0.20
C VAL A 121 -0.97 10.00 1.70
N GLN A 122 -1.38 9.04 2.52
CA GLN A 122 -1.52 9.22 3.98
C GLN A 122 -0.17 9.45 4.68
N LEU A 123 0.87 8.74 4.28
CA LEU A 123 2.20 8.93 4.87
C LEU A 123 2.84 10.25 4.45
N ARG A 124 2.48 10.79 3.28
CA ARG A 124 2.91 12.12 2.84
C ARG A 124 2.29 13.25 3.66
N GLU A 125 1.15 13.02 4.29
CA GLU A 125 0.49 13.98 5.19
C GLU A 125 1.12 14.03 6.59
N VAL A 126 2.02 13.10 6.92
CA VAL A 126 2.75 13.11 8.19
C VAL A 126 3.65 14.34 8.26
N ARG A 127 3.29 15.26 9.17
CA ARG A 127 4.06 16.48 9.42
C ARG A 127 5.44 16.15 9.95
N LYS A 128 6.44 16.88 9.44
CA LYS A 128 7.83 16.78 9.90
C LYS A 128 7.91 17.18 11.38
N PRO A 129 8.72 16.47 12.19
CA PRO A 129 9.04 16.98 13.52
C PRO A 129 9.74 18.34 13.38
N PRO A 130 9.48 19.29 14.29
CA PRO A 130 10.20 20.56 14.32
C PRO A 130 11.70 20.26 14.43
N ARG A 131 12.50 20.94 13.62
CA ARG A 131 13.95 20.81 13.66
C ARG A 131 14.42 21.38 15.00
N THR A 132 14.81 20.53 15.94
CA THR A 132 15.54 20.99 17.12
C THR A 132 16.86 21.58 16.62
N LEU A 133 17.08 22.86 16.95
CA LEU A 133 18.34 23.57 16.74
C LEU A 133 19.42 23.04 17.67
#